data_AF-A0A7K3CR91-F1
#
_entry.id   AF-A0A7K3CR91-F1
#
_cell.length_a   1.000
_cell.length_b   1.000
_cell.length_c   1.000
_cell.angle_alpha   90.00
_cell.angle_beta   90.00
_cell.angle_gamma   90.00
#
_symmetry.space_group_name_H-M   'P 1'
#
loop_
_entity.id
_entity.type
_entity.pdbx_description
1 polymer ?
#
loop_
_entity_poly.entity_id
_entity_poly.type
_entity_poly.pdbx_seq_one_letter_code
_entity_poly.pdbx_strand_id
1 'polypeptide(L)'
;MPEWGAPRTRRRTWPVAAVAGAVLAASSVTWFAVARAEEREERLDANRELVTRGCAGLLREEMYASAPDDARGALDEYGTLLRPGQESRALLDCTLAWGDGDGGTTAGVRARVRAEAVPERTSPGSVTGDFGLPLPPSATGSVGTADRPSGGGPVATASLLVDCPKGLHGRGRTARDLLVSVDLPSAADGADVYGVPRAERLAVARTASKVTNWVARKQGCGSEPLRTEPGAAPAKTPALCAWLSPEGLGSTPGKWSFDGNDTTYNRRTGTCGGQWDDTAGSPGHLTVRAAGAQSWSGVLAAGAYEQYADKALVPDPKAPSGHDRPLAVQQSGDDPQLALWARSECVAGPTYHRVWVTPAFDFDRGPADGEAVLGPKDRRRLSRHARTVLDRYLSAPDGWPKRSHCRGTEIVGEVAEWRGRD
;
A
#
# COMPACT_ATOMS: atom_id res chain seq x y z
N MET A 1 -10.92 -110.18 25.95
CA MET A 1 -10.98 -109.56 24.60
C MET A 1 -12.18 -108.63 24.55
N PRO A 2 -12.09 -107.52 23.81
CA PRO A 2 -12.79 -106.26 24.10
C PRO A 2 -14.11 -106.13 23.35
N GLU A 3 -15.03 -105.32 23.87
CA GLU A 3 -16.03 -104.63 23.04
C GLU A 3 -16.02 -103.13 23.32
N TRP A 4 -15.87 -102.41 22.22
CA TRP A 4 -15.98 -100.96 22.05
C TRP A 4 -17.45 -100.55 21.90
N GLY A 5 -17.76 -99.31 22.31
CA GLY A 5 -18.96 -98.64 21.79
C GLY A 5 -19.27 -97.28 22.44
N ALA A 6 -18.81 -96.20 21.80
CA ALA A 6 -19.63 -95.03 21.39
C ALA A 6 -18.77 -93.76 21.17
N PRO A 7 -18.71 -93.19 19.94
CA PRO A 7 -18.21 -91.84 19.73
C PRO A 7 -19.34 -90.81 19.91
N ARG A 8 -19.11 -89.81 20.78
CA ARG A 8 -19.96 -88.61 20.90
C ARG A 8 -19.75 -87.70 19.69
N THR A 9 -20.83 -87.36 19.01
CA THR A 9 -20.88 -86.41 17.89
C THR A 9 -20.65 -84.97 18.37
N ARG A 10 -19.53 -84.36 17.95
CA ARG A 10 -19.24 -82.92 18.14
C ARG A 10 -20.06 -82.12 17.11
N ARG A 11 -21.14 -81.47 17.55
CA ARG A 11 -21.94 -80.57 16.72
C ARG A 11 -21.14 -79.31 16.33
N ARG A 12 -21.21 -78.97 15.05
CA ARG A 12 -20.68 -77.76 14.39
C ARG A 12 -21.26 -76.47 15.01
N THR A 13 -20.51 -75.77 15.86
CA THR A 13 -20.81 -74.40 16.33
C THR A 13 -19.99 -73.30 15.64
N TRP A 14 -19.02 -73.70 14.80
CA TRP A 14 -18.11 -72.79 14.11
C TRP A 14 -18.73 -71.78 13.13
N PRO A 15 -19.74 -72.11 12.30
CA PRO A 15 -20.21 -71.15 11.29
C PRO A 15 -21.02 -69.99 11.91
N VAL A 16 -21.72 -70.23 13.02
CA VAL A 16 -22.52 -69.19 13.70
C VAL A 16 -21.63 -68.20 14.46
N ALA A 17 -20.55 -68.69 15.07
CA ALA A 17 -19.58 -67.83 15.76
C ALA A 17 -18.79 -66.94 14.78
N ALA A 18 -18.45 -67.45 13.58
CA ALA A 18 -17.75 -66.67 12.56
C ALA A 18 -18.65 -65.56 11.96
N VAL A 19 -19.92 -65.84 11.72
CA VAL A 19 -20.89 -64.83 11.24
C VAL A 19 -21.16 -63.77 12.32
N ALA A 20 -21.33 -64.18 13.58
CA ALA A 20 -21.52 -63.24 14.69
C ALA A 20 -20.28 -62.35 14.92
N GLY A 21 -19.07 -62.89 14.80
CA GLY A 21 -17.82 -62.13 14.89
C GLY A 21 -17.65 -61.11 13.75
N ALA A 22 -18.01 -61.47 12.52
CA ALA A 22 -17.96 -60.56 11.37
C ALA A 22 -18.98 -59.41 11.49
N VAL A 23 -20.20 -59.69 11.98
CA VAL A 23 -21.22 -58.65 12.21
C VAL A 23 -20.81 -57.69 13.33
N LEU A 24 -20.23 -58.19 14.42
CA LEU A 24 -19.72 -57.35 15.50
C LEU A 24 -18.55 -56.48 15.03
N ALA A 25 -17.59 -57.04 14.29
CA ALA A 25 -16.47 -56.27 13.73
C ALA A 25 -16.94 -55.20 12.73
N ALA A 26 -17.88 -55.53 11.84
CA ALA A 26 -18.48 -54.56 10.91
C ALA A 26 -19.27 -53.47 11.64
N SER A 27 -20.01 -53.82 12.70
CA SER A 27 -20.73 -52.86 13.54
C SER A 27 -19.78 -51.94 14.33
N SER A 28 -18.62 -52.43 14.77
CA SER A 28 -17.62 -51.59 15.44
C SER A 28 -16.91 -50.64 14.48
N VAL A 29 -16.56 -51.10 13.27
CA VAL A 29 -15.90 -50.25 12.26
C VAL A 29 -16.82 -49.14 11.78
N THR A 30 -18.12 -49.44 11.61
CA THR A 30 -19.13 -48.43 11.28
C THR A 30 -19.34 -47.44 12.42
N TRP A 31 -19.37 -47.88 13.68
CA TRP A 31 -19.43 -46.98 14.84
C TRP A 31 -18.21 -46.05 14.95
N PHE A 32 -16.99 -46.57 14.76
CA PHE A 32 -15.78 -45.73 14.78
C PHE A 32 -15.72 -44.76 13.59
N ALA A 33 -16.28 -45.13 12.43
CA ALA A 33 -16.38 -44.23 11.28
C ALA A 33 -17.42 -43.13 11.52
N VAL A 34 -18.58 -43.46 12.11
CA VAL A 34 -19.62 -42.49 12.46
C VAL A 34 -19.14 -41.54 13.55
N ALA A 35 -18.57 -42.04 14.64
CA ALA A 35 -18.04 -41.19 15.71
C ALA A 35 -16.93 -40.25 15.22
N ARG A 36 -16.08 -40.69 14.28
CA ARG A 36 -15.08 -39.82 13.65
C ARG A 36 -15.68 -38.82 12.67
N ALA A 37 -16.77 -39.16 12.00
CA ALA A 37 -17.47 -38.25 11.11
C ALA A 37 -18.17 -37.14 11.92
N GLU A 38 -18.85 -37.50 13.01
CA GLU A 38 -19.46 -36.57 13.95
C GLU A 38 -18.40 -35.65 14.58
N GLU A 39 -17.27 -36.19 15.05
CA GLU A 39 -16.18 -35.38 15.62
C GLU A 39 -15.57 -34.40 14.59
N ARG A 40 -15.48 -34.80 13.32
CA ARG A 40 -15.02 -33.92 12.22
C ARG A 40 -16.03 -32.82 11.94
N GLU A 41 -17.32 -33.14 11.92
CA GLU A 41 -18.38 -32.17 11.68
C GLU A 41 -18.47 -31.15 12.82
N GLU A 42 -18.45 -31.59 14.08
CA GLU A 42 -18.39 -30.72 15.25
C GLU A 42 -17.17 -29.79 15.22
N ARG A 43 -16.01 -30.30 14.79
CA ARG A 43 -14.78 -29.52 14.67
C ARG A 43 -14.84 -28.50 13.55
N LEU A 44 -15.38 -28.88 12.40
CA LEU A 44 -15.61 -27.98 11.27
C LEU A 44 -16.53 -26.84 11.68
N ASP A 45 -17.61 -27.13 12.39
CA ASP A 45 -18.55 -26.12 12.89
C ASP A 45 -17.91 -25.20 13.92
N ALA A 46 -17.12 -25.73 14.87
CA ALA A 46 -16.36 -24.92 15.80
C ALA A 46 -15.36 -23.99 15.09
N ASN A 47 -14.65 -24.49 14.07
CA ASN A 47 -13.71 -23.69 13.29
C ASN A 47 -14.42 -22.61 12.43
N ARG A 48 -15.58 -22.93 11.86
CA ARG A 48 -16.44 -21.96 11.15
C ARG A 48 -16.98 -20.88 12.09
N GLU A 49 -17.27 -21.24 13.33
CA GLU A 49 -17.68 -20.28 14.35
C GLU A 49 -16.53 -19.34 14.73
N LEU A 50 -15.31 -19.87 14.90
CA LEU A 50 -14.10 -19.07 15.11
C LEU A 50 -13.86 -18.09 13.95
N VAL A 51 -14.01 -18.52 12.70
CA VAL A 51 -13.91 -17.63 11.52
C VAL A 51 -15.01 -16.57 11.52
N THR A 52 -16.22 -16.93 11.94
CA THR A 52 -17.38 -16.02 11.94
C THR A 52 -17.25 -14.92 12.98
N ARG A 53 -16.72 -15.24 14.16
CA ARG A 53 -16.59 -14.28 15.28
C ARG A 53 -15.23 -13.58 15.30
N GLY A 54 -14.17 -14.28 14.91
CA GLY A 54 -12.79 -13.81 15.00
C GLY A 54 -12.50 -12.59 14.14
N CYS A 55 -11.58 -11.76 14.64
CA CYS A 55 -11.19 -10.49 14.04
C CYS A 55 -12.40 -9.58 13.81
N ALA A 56 -13.33 -9.53 14.77
CA ALA A 56 -14.60 -8.82 14.66
C ALA A 56 -15.45 -9.20 13.42
N GLY A 57 -15.33 -10.45 12.95
CA GLY A 57 -16.03 -10.99 11.78
C GLY A 57 -15.46 -10.55 10.43
N LEU A 58 -14.28 -9.92 10.40
CA LEU A 58 -13.67 -9.37 9.18
C LEU A 58 -13.16 -10.43 8.20
N LEU A 59 -12.98 -11.68 8.65
CA LEU A 59 -12.48 -12.79 7.85
C LEU A 59 -13.56 -13.73 7.29
N ARG A 60 -14.83 -13.53 7.67
CA ARG A 60 -15.90 -14.51 7.41
C ARG A 60 -16.01 -14.90 5.94
N GLU A 61 -16.17 -13.93 5.04
CA GLU A 61 -16.41 -14.24 3.63
C GLU A 61 -15.27 -14.98 2.95
N GLU A 62 -14.01 -14.63 3.29
CA GLU A 62 -12.84 -15.18 2.60
C GLU A 62 -12.36 -16.52 3.19
N MET A 63 -12.60 -16.75 4.49
CA MET A 63 -12.03 -17.90 5.20
C MET A 63 -13.04 -18.99 5.59
N TYR A 64 -14.35 -18.73 5.51
CA TYR A 64 -15.36 -19.66 6.05
C TYR A 64 -15.36 -21.01 5.33
N ALA A 65 -15.17 -21.02 4.01
CA ALA A 65 -15.04 -22.25 3.23
C ALA A 65 -13.69 -22.95 3.41
N SER A 66 -12.68 -22.23 3.91
CA SER A 66 -11.31 -22.72 4.13
C SER A 66 -11.08 -23.26 5.54
N ALA A 67 -12.11 -23.25 6.40
CA ALA A 67 -12.03 -23.83 7.74
C ALA A 67 -11.79 -25.35 7.64
N PRO A 68 -10.70 -25.89 8.20
CA PRO A 68 -10.41 -27.32 8.17
C PRO A 68 -11.34 -28.09 9.12
N ASP A 69 -11.56 -29.37 8.84
CA ASP A 69 -12.29 -30.32 9.70
C ASP A 69 -11.36 -31.23 10.52
N ASP A 70 -10.06 -31.19 10.25
CA ASP A 70 -9.05 -32.10 10.80
C ASP A 70 -8.18 -31.46 11.89
N ALA A 71 -7.97 -30.13 11.86
CA ALA A 71 -7.16 -29.39 12.82
C ALA A 71 -8.00 -28.47 13.73
N ARG A 72 -7.58 -28.30 15.00
CA ARG A 72 -8.23 -27.33 15.91
C ARG A 72 -7.79 -25.90 15.59
N GLY A 73 -8.73 -24.97 15.58
CA GLY A 73 -8.47 -23.54 15.45
C GLY A 73 -8.04 -22.88 16.76
N ALA A 74 -7.14 -21.91 16.67
CA ALA A 74 -6.71 -21.03 17.73
C ALA A 74 -6.84 -19.57 17.27
N LEU A 75 -7.45 -18.73 18.11
CA LEU A 75 -7.69 -17.32 17.85
C LEU A 75 -6.97 -16.48 18.91
N ASP A 76 -6.04 -15.64 18.47
CA ASP A 76 -5.38 -14.63 19.29
C ASP A 76 -5.82 -13.23 18.86
N GLU A 77 -6.26 -12.42 19.81
CA GLU A 77 -6.92 -11.14 19.57
C GLU A 77 -6.45 -10.07 20.54
N TYR A 78 -5.91 -8.99 19.97
CA TYR A 78 -5.32 -7.87 20.70
C TYR A 78 -5.65 -6.53 20.02
N GLY A 79 -5.48 -5.44 20.75
CA GLY A 79 -5.61 -4.07 20.24
C GLY A 79 -6.74 -3.27 20.86
N THR A 80 -6.61 -1.95 20.78
CA THR A 80 -7.46 -1.01 21.53
C THR A 80 -8.93 -1.02 21.10
N LEU A 81 -9.24 -1.43 19.86
CA LEU A 81 -10.62 -1.54 19.37
C LEU A 81 -11.29 -2.87 19.75
N LEU A 82 -10.51 -3.90 20.10
CA LEU A 82 -11.03 -5.18 20.59
C LEU A 82 -11.12 -5.20 22.11
N ARG A 83 -10.13 -4.63 22.80
CA ARG A 83 -10.06 -4.54 24.27
C ARG A 83 -9.90 -3.07 24.69
N PRO A 84 -11.01 -2.31 24.83
CA PRO A 84 -10.96 -0.92 25.25
C PRO A 84 -10.26 -0.75 26.61
N GLY A 85 -9.41 0.27 26.75
CA GLY A 85 -8.70 0.58 27.98
C GLY A 85 -7.29 -0.02 28.12
N GLN A 86 -6.85 -0.87 27.17
CA GLN A 86 -5.44 -1.26 27.08
C GLN A 86 -4.61 -0.21 26.33
N GLU A 87 -3.39 0.05 26.80
CA GLU A 87 -2.41 0.81 26.02
C GLU A 87 -1.76 -0.09 24.97
N SER A 88 -2.02 0.18 23.69
CA SER A 88 -1.45 -0.60 22.59
C SER A 88 -1.13 0.27 21.39
N ARG A 89 -0.07 -0.13 20.66
CA ARG A 89 0.24 0.44 19.35
C ARG A 89 -0.70 -0.08 18.25
N ALA A 90 -1.25 -1.28 18.43
CA ALA A 90 -2.19 -1.90 17.52
C ALA A 90 -3.63 -1.49 17.87
N LEU A 91 -4.36 -1.00 16.87
CA LEU A 91 -5.79 -0.79 16.96
C LEU A 91 -6.53 -2.13 16.87
N LEU A 92 -5.98 -3.04 16.05
CA LEU A 92 -6.40 -4.41 15.85
C LEU A 92 -5.16 -5.25 15.55
N ASP A 93 -4.94 -6.36 16.25
CA ASP A 93 -4.01 -7.42 15.86
C ASP A 93 -4.69 -8.74 16.17
N CYS A 94 -5.03 -9.47 15.12
CA CYS A 94 -5.81 -10.69 15.20
C CYS A 94 -5.11 -11.76 14.38
N THR A 95 -4.86 -12.92 14.98
CA THR A 95 -4.27 -14.08 14.33
C THR A 95 -5.19 -15.28 14.52
N LEU A 96 -5.64 -15.85 13.40
CA LEU A 96 -6.34 -17.13 13.37
C LEU A 96 -5.38 -18.17 12.80
N ALA A 97 -5.19 -19.27 13.53
CA ALA A 97 -4.33 -20.37 13.11
C ALA A 97 -5.01 -21.72 13.32
N TRP A 98 -4.61 -22.72 12.55
CA TRP A 98 -5.10 -24.10 12.67
C TRP A 98 -3.94 -25.06 12.84
N GLY A 99 -3.95 -25.93 13.85
CA GLY A 99 -2.89 -26.92 14.06
C GLY A 99 -2.72 -27.36 15.52
N ASP A 100 -1.80 -28.29 15.75
CA ASP A 100 -1.55 -28.82 17.09
C ASP A 100 -0.78 -27.79 17.93
N GLY A 101 -1.51 -27.16 18.85
CA GLY A 101 -0.95 -26.28 19.84
C GLY A 101 0.02 -27.04 20.74
N ASP A 102 1.31 -26.82 20.53
CA ASP A 102 2.37 -26.74 21.54
C ASP A 102 3.73 -26.54 20.85
N GLY A 103 4.03 -25.29 20.47
CA GLY A 103 5.41 -24.81 20.25
C GLY A 103 6.34 -25.56 19.28
N GLY A 104 5.85 -26.55 18.51
CA GLY A 104 6.62 -27.38 17.60
C GLY A 104 6.23 -27.09 16.15
N THR A 105 7.21 -26.68 15.35
CA THR A 105 7.05 -26.28 13.95
C THR A 105 6.55 -27.42 13.05
N THR A 106 5.23 -27.50 12.87
CA THR A 106 4.57 -28.02 11.66
C THR A 106 3.42 -27.09 11.29
N ALA A 107 3.80 -25.93 10.74
CA ALA A 107 3.06 -25.10 9.78
C ALA A 107 1.52 -25.23 9.76
N GLY A 108 0.85 -24.69 10.77
CA GLY A 108 -0.59 -24.45 10.70
C GLY A 108 -0.95 -23.39 9.65
N VAL A 109 -2.08 -23.57 8.95
CA VAL A 109 -2.66 -22.52 8.10
C VAL A 109 -2.94 -21.31 9.01
N ARG A 110 -2.54 -20.10 8.61
CA ARG A 110 -2.63 -18.88 9.45
C ARG A 110 -3.11 -17.69 8.64
N ALA A 111 -4.17 -17.05 9.13
CA ALA A 111 -4.60 -15.72 8.72
C ALA A 111 -4.22 -14.70 9.80
N ARG A 112 -3.77 -13.51 9.38
CA ARG A 112 -3.49 -12.39 10.28
C ARG A 112 -4.08 -11.11 9.75
N VAL A 113 -4.65 -10.32 10.65
CA VAL A 113 -5.16 -8.98 10.37
C VAL A 113 -4.57 -8.04 11.39
N ARG A 114 -3.87 -7.01 10.93
CA ARG A 114 -3.27 -5.99 11.77
C ARG A 114 -3.63 -4.60 11.28
N ALA A 115 -4.01 -3.73 12.20
CA ALA A 115 -4.26 -2.32 11.95
C ALA A 115 -3.55 -1.47 13.00
N GLU A 116 -2.74 -0.52 12.56
CA GLU A 116 -1.86 0.26 13.41
C GLU A 116 -1.89 1.74 13.08
N ALA A 117 -1.84 2.55 14.12
CA ALA A 117 -1.50 3.95 14.02
C ALA A 117 0.01 4.10 13.79
N VAL A 118 0.43 4.54 12.60
CA VAL A 118 1.84 4.77 12.28
C VAL A 118 2.08 6.27 12.09
N PRO A 119 3.10 6.87 12.70
CA PRO A 119 3.49 8.24 12.36
C PRO A 119 4.36 8.24 11.10
N GLU A 120 4.14 9.21 10.21
CA GLU A 120 5.09 9.64 9.16
C GLU A 120 5.45 8.56 8.12
N ARG A 121 4.59 7.53 7.97
CA ARG A 121 4.86 6.50 6.98
C ARG A 121 4.40 6.98 5.60
N THR A 122 5.28 6.82 4.61
CA THR A 122 5.01 7.20 3.21
C THR A 122 4.74 6.00 2.29
N SER A 123 5.01 4.78 2.75
CA SER A 123 4.81 3.53 2.01
C SER A 123 4.05 2.48 2.84
N PRO A 124 3.12 1.71 2.23
CA PRO A 124 2.42 0.63 2.92
C PRO A 124 3.34 -0.54 3.32
N GLY A 125 4.52 -0.71 2.74
CA GLY A 125 5.45 -1.77 3.14
C GLY A 125 6.32 -2.29 2.01
N SER A 126 6.87 -3.50 2.18
CA SER A 126 7.82 -4.13 1.26
C SER A 126 7.17 -4.86 0.08
N VAL A 127 5.85 -4.95 0.03
CA VAL A 127 5.12 -5.61 -1.05
C VAL A 127 4.92 -4.62 -2.20
N THR A 128 5.25 -5.03 -3.43
CA THR A 128 5.43 -4.11 -4.58
C THR A 128 4.36 -4.24 -5.68
N GLY A 129 3.25 -4.93 -5.42
CA GLY A 129 2.21 -5.17 -6.42
C GLY A 129 1.06 -4.17 -6.45
N ASP A 130 0.22 -4.24 -7.49
CA ASP A 130 -1.04 -3.51 -7.53
C ASP A 130 -1.99 -4.03 -6.46
N PHE A 131 -2.72 -3.12 -5.81
CA PHE A 131 -3.71 -3.47 -4.80
C PHE A 131 -4.92 -4.20 -5.39
N GLY A 132 -5.21 -4.02 -6.68
CA GLY A 132 -6.27 -4.73 -7.40
C GLY A 132 -7.70 -4.21 -7.12
N LEU A 133 -7.87 -3.26 -6.19
CA LEU A 133 -9.10 -2.50 -5.95
C LEU A 133 -8.86 -0.99 -6.18
N PRO A 134 -9.89 -0.23 -6.61
CA PRO A 134 -9.77 1.21 -6.76
C PRO A 134 -9.55 1.88 -5.39
N LEU A 135 -8.43 2.58 -5.24
CA LEU A 135 -8.10 3.35 -4.03
C LEU A 135 -8.23 4.86 -4.31
N PRO A 136 -8.78 5.64 -3.35
CA PRO A 136 -8.79 7.10 -3.42
C PRO A 136 -7.37 7.68 -3.31
N PRO A 137 -7.17 8.98 -3.63
CA PRO A 137 -5.86 9.63 -3.51
C PRO A 137 -5.26 9.58 -2.10
N SER A 138 -6.09 9.53 -1.06
CA SER A 138 -5.68 9.46 0.35
C SER A 138 -5.27 8.05 0.80
N ALA A 139 -5.15 7.09 -0.13
CA ALA A 139 -4.80 5.73 0.17
C ALA A 139 -3.79 5.16 -0.85
N THR A 140 -2.82 4.41 -0.36
CA THR A 140 -1.87 3.64 -1.16
C THR A 140 -1.81 2.23 -0.60
N GLY A 141 -1.90 1.24 -1.47
CA GLY A 141 -1.81 -0.15 -1.06
C GLY A 141 -1.13 -1.01 -2.12
N SER A 142 -0.74 -2.20 -1.71
CA SER A 142 -0.14 -3.21 -2.55
C SER A 142 -0.55 -4.60 -2.11
N VAL A 143 -0.51 -5.55 -3.05
CA VAL A 143 -0.74 -6.97 -2.80
C VAL A 143 0.41 -7.78 -3.39
N GLY A 144 0.78 -8.88 -2.74
CA GLY A 144 1.81 -9.80 -3.21
C GLY A 144 1.94 -11.00 -2.29
N THR A 145 3.04 -11.72 -2.40
CA THR A 145 3.38 -12.82 -1.51
C THR A 145 4.41 -12.38 -0.48
N ALA A 146 4.34 -12.98 0.71
CA ALA A 146 5.42 -12.89 1.70
C ALA A 146 5.80 -14.31 2.15
N ASP A 147 7.10 -14.56 2.28
CA ASP A 147 7.58 -15.80 2.88
C ASP A 147 7.41 -15.74 4.39
N ARG A 148 6.80 -16.79 4.96
CA ARG A 148 6.59 -16.85 6.40
C ARG A 148 7.93 -17.16 7.09
N PRO A 149 8.36 -16.40 8.11
CA PRO A 149 9.62 -16.64 8.82
C PRO A 149 9.73 -18.01 9.52
N SER A 150 8.65 -18.79 9.55
CA SER A 150 8.51 -20.01 10.35
C SER A 150 8.08 -21.25 9.54
N GLY A 151 8.28 -21.25 8.22
CA GLY A 151 8.03 -22.44 7.37
C GLY A 151 6.55 -22.79 7.14
N GLY A 152 5.62 -21.85 7.32
CA GLY A 152 4.16 -22.11 7.23
C GLY A 152 3.55 -22.17 5.82
N GLY A 153 4.38 -22.22 4.77
CA GLY A 153 3.93 -21.99 3.40
C GLY A 153 3.72 -20.52 3.04
N PRO A 154 3.38 -20.22 1.78
CA PRO A 154 3.22 -18.87 1.26
C PRO A 154 1.93 -18.21 1.78
N VAL A 155 1.95 -16.88 1.92
CA VAL A 155 0.77 -16.07 2.24
C VAL A 155 0.55 -14.98 1.19
N ALA A 156 -0.70 -14.80 0.80
CA ALA A 156 -1.13 -13.62 0.08
C ALA A 156 -1.21 -12.47 1.09
N THR A 157 -0.42 -11.44 0.88
CA THR A 157 -0.29 -10.28 1.75
C THR A 157 -0.85 -9.05 1.05
N ALA A 158 -1.75 -8.33 1.73
CA ALA A 158 -2.11 -6.97 1.38
C ALA A 158 -1.54 -6.01 2.42
N SER A 159 -0.99 -4.89 1.96
CA SER A 159 -0.67 -3.77 2.83
C SER A 159 -1.31 -2.50 2.29
N LEU A 160 -1.90 -1.72 3.19
CA LEU A 160 -2.72 -0.57 2.84
C LEU A 160 -2.46 0.56 3.85
N LEU A 161 -2.12 1.72 3.34
CA LEU A 161 -1.83 2.92 4.11
C LEU A 161 -2.83 4.02 3.75
N VAL A 162 -3.52 4.55 4.75
CA VAL A 162 -4.66 5.48 4.57
C VAL A 162 -4.54 6.68 5.49
N ASP A 163 -4.90 7.85 4.97
CA ASP A 163 -4.97 9.08 5.76
C ASP A 163 -6.18 9.08 6.71
N CYS A 164 -5.97 9.54 7.93
CA CYS A 164 -6.98 9.82 8.94
C CYS A 164 -6.95 11.30 9.34
N PRO A 165 -7.65 12.18 8.60
CA PRO A 165 -7.61 13.62 8.82
C PRO A 165 -7.97 14.06 10.24
N LYS A 166 -8.93 13.37 10.89
CA LYS A 166 -9.35 13.67 12.27
C LYS A 166 -8.45 13.01 13.32
N GLY A 167 -7.48 12.21 12.89
CA GLY A 167 -6.59 11.44 13.74
C GLY A 167 -7.16 10.10 14.21
N LEU A 168 -6.29 9.32 14.82
CA LEU A 168 -6.57 8.04 15.45
C LEU A 168 -6.44 8.21 16.97
N HIS A 169 -7.44 7.76 17.71
CA HIS A 169 -7.51 7.86 19.17
C HIS A 169 -6.92 6.61 19.85
N GLY A 170 -6.46 6.76 21.11
CA GLY A 170 -5.88 5.68 21.91
C GLY A 170 -4.36 5.75 22.11
N ARG A 171 -3.72 6.87 21.74
CA ARG A 171 -2.33 7.19 22.04
C ARG A 171 -2.21 8.53 22.74
N GLY A 172 -1.16 8.72 23.54
CA GLY A 172 -0.75 10.04 24.05
C GLY A 172 -0.31 11.04 22.98
N ARG A 173 -0.19 10.61 21.70
CA ARG A 173 0.03 11.48 20.52
C ARG A 173 -0.91 11.06 19.39
N THR A 174 -1.59 12.03 18.78
CA THR A 174 -2.50 11.81 17.66
C THR A 174 -1.73 11.38 16.42
N ALA A 175 -1.90 10.13 15.98
CA ALA A 175 -1.44 9.69 14.66
C ALA A 175 -2.52 9.95 13.62
N ARG A 176 -2.13 10.24 12.38
CA ARG A 176 -3.07 10.46 11.27
C ARG A 176 -2.83 9.53 10.10
N ASP A 177 -1.95 8.54 10.22
CA ASP A 177 -1.82 7.47 9.23
C ASP A 177 -2.25 6.13 9.84
N LEU A 178 -3.12 5.44 9.13
CA LEU A 178 -3.58 4.10 9.43
C LEU A 178 -2.88 3.12 8.48
N LEU A 179 -2.08 2.21 9.05
CA LEU A 179 -1.53 1.08 8.32
C LEU A 179 -2.36 -0.16 8.61
N VAL A 180 -2.83 -0.83 7.55
CA VAL A 180 -3.50 -2.12 7.61
C VAL A 180 -2.69 -3.14 6.86
N SER A 181 -2.44 -4.29 7.49
CA SER A 181 -1.78 -5.45 6.88
C SER A 181 -2.65 -6.68 7.07
N VAL A 182 -2.85 -7.44 6.01
CA VAL A 182 -3.64 -8.68 6.00
C VAL A 182 -2.83 -9.77 5.33
N ASP A 183 -2.68 -10.89 6.04
CA ASP A 183 -2.05 -12.09 5.53
C ASP A 183 -3.12 -13.18 5.46
N LEU A 184 -3.39 -13.71 4.26
CA LEU A 184 -4.26 -14.87 4.06
C LEU A 184 -3.44 -16.04 3.51
N PRO A 185 -3.82 -17.30 3.81
CA PRO A 185 -3.20 -18.47 3.21
C PRO A 185 -3.26 -18.39 1.68
N SER A 186 -2.17 -18.79 1.02
CA SER A 186 -2.08 -18.82 -0.44
C SER A 186 -1.69 -20.20 -0.93
N ALA A 187 -2.24 -20.62 -2.06
CA ALA A 187 -1.85 -21.85 -2.73
C ALA A 187 -0.71 -21.65 -3.76
N ALA A 188 -0.15 -20.44 -3.83
CA ALA A 188 0.83 -20.06 -4.85
C ALA A 188 2.25 -20.49 -4.49
N ASP A 189 2.93 -21.21 -5.39
CA ASP A 189 4.35 -21.52 -5.24
C ASP A 189 5.22 -20.30 -5.65
N GLY A 190 5.70 -19.51 -4.67
CA GLY A 190 6.79 -18.54 -4.87
C GLY A 190 6.45 -17.03 -4.87
N ALA A 191 7.51 -16.23 -4.70
CA ALA A 191 7.51 -14.87 -4.17
C ALA A 191 7.31 -13.70 -5.19
N ASP A 192 6.57 -13.91 -6.28
CA ASP A 192 6.22 -12.81 -7.20
C ASP A 192 4.76 -12.36 -6.99
N VAL A 193 4.51 -11.05 -7.04
CA VAL A 193 3.17 -10.43 -7.09
C VAL A 193 2.34 -11.04 -8.23
N TYR A 194 2.98 -11.40 -9.34
CA TYR A 194 2.33 -12.10 -10.46
C TYR A 194 2.01 -13.57 -10.16
N GLY A 195 2.63 -14.15 -9.13
CA GLY A 195 2.40 -15.53 -8.68
C GLY A 195 1.12 -15.72 -7.87
N VAL A 196 0.60 -14.68 -7.19
CA VAL A 196 -0.67 -14.78 -6.46
C VAL A 196 -1.85 -14.86 -7.44
N PRO A 197 -2.71 -15.88 -7.36
CA PRO A 197 -3.93 -15.98 -8.16
C PRO A 197 -4.80 -14.74 -8.01
N ARG A 198 -5.45 -14.32 -9.11
CA ARG A 198 -6.32 -13.13 -9.13
C ARG A 198 -7.40 -13.16 -8.03
N ALA A 199 -7.96 -14.33 -7.76
CA ALA A 199 -8.97 -14.52 -6.72
C ALA A 199 -8.40 -14.26 -5.32
N GLU A 200 -7.23 -14.82 -5.01
CA GLU A 200 -6.54 -14.60 -3.72
C GLU A 200 -6.12 -13.13 -3.55
N ARG A 201 -5.60 -12.50 -4.61
CA ARG A 201 -5.29 -11.05 -4.59
C ARG A 201 -6.50 -10.20 -4.25
N LEU A 202 -7.65 -10.53 -4.84
CA LEU A 202 -8.89 -9.81 -4.60
C LEU A 202 -9.40 -10.05 -3.18
N ALA A 203 -9.33 -11.29 -2.66
CA ALA A 203 -9.75 -11.65 -1.31
C ALA A 203 -8.95 -10.87 -0.24
N VAL A 204 -7.62 -10.83 -0.37
CA VAL A 204 -6.77 -10.11 0.59
C VAL A 204 -6.95 -8.59 0.50
N ALA A 205 -7.10 -8.03 -0.71
CA ALA A 205 -7.39 -6.60 -0.90
C ALA A 205 -8.76 -6.20 -0.34
N ARG A 206 -9.79 -7.03 -0.55
CA ARG A 206 -11.13 -6.85 0.02
C ARG A 206 -11.09 -6.85 1.54
N THR A 207 -10.40 -7.82 2.12
CA THR A 207 -10.23 -7.92 3.56
C THR A 207 -9.53 -6.67 4.12
N ALA A 208 -8.41 -6.24 3.52
CA ALA A 208 -7.71 -5.03 3.93
C ALA A 208 -8.60 -3.77 3.85
N SER A 209 -9.43 -3.66 2.81
CA SER A 209 -10.40 -2.55 2.66
C SER A 209 -11.51 -2.61 3.72
N LYS A 210 -12.06 -3.80 4.02
CA LYS A 210 -13.06 -4.00 5.08
C LYS A 210 -12.50 -3.65 6.46
N VAL A 211 -11.28 -4.09 6.76
CA VAL A 211 -10.57 -3.79 8.01
C VAL A 211 -10.36 -2.28 8.15
N THR A 212 -9.87 -1.64 7.10
CA THR A 212 -9.70 -0.18 7.06
C THR A 212 -11.00 0.54 7.34
N ASN A 213 -12.09 0.19 6.63
CA ASN A 213 -13.40 0.81 6.82
C ASN A 213 -13.94 0.60 8.24
N TRP A 214 -13.72 -0.58 8.83
CA TRP A 214 -14.13 -0.88 10.19
C TRP A 214 -13.36 -0.03 11.21
N VAL A 215 -12.03 0.05 11.10
CA VAL A 215 -11.18 0.86 11.97
C VAL A 215 -11.48 2.35 11.81
N ALA A 216 -11.53 2.84 10.56
CA ALA A 216 -11.78 4.25 10.26
C ALA A 216 -13.11 4.74 10.82
N ARG A 217 -14.17 3.93 10.71
CA ARG A 217 -15.48 4.22 11.31
C ARG A 217 -15.41 4.25 12.83
N LYS A 218 -14.78 3.27 13.46
CA LYS A 218 -14.66 3.17 14.93
C LYS A 218 -13.82 4.29 15.54
N GLN A 219 -12.81 4.74 14.82
CA GLN A 219 -11.88 5.79 15.25
C GLN A 219 -12.34 7.20 14.84
N GLY A 220 -13.40 7.34 14.05
CA GLY A 220 -13.81 8.65 13.53
C GLY A 220 -12.74 9.30 12.64
N CYS A 221 -11.92 8.48 11.97
CA CYS A 221 -10.74 8.85 11.17
C CYS A 221 -11.02 9.98 10.16
N GLY A 222 -12.25 10.06 9.63
CA GLY A 222 -12.73 11.14 8.76
C GLY A 222 -12.47 10.93 7.26
N SER A 223 -11.88 9.79 6.88
CA SER A 223 -11.73 9.37 5.49
C SER A 223 -13.03 8.78 4.92
N GLU A 224 -13.18 8.88 3.60
CA GLU A 224 -14.26 8.19 2.88
C GLU A 224 -14.06 6.67 2.91
N PRO A 225 -15.14 5.87 2.98
CA PRO A 225 -15.04 4.42 2.92
C PRO A 225 -14.41 3.94 1.61
N LEU A 226 -13.46 3.00 1.73
CA LEU A 226 -12.85 2.33 0.61
C LEU A 226 -13.84 1.38 -0.07
N ARG A 227 -13.73 1.26 -1.39
CA ARG A 227 -14.53 0.32 -2.18
C ARG A 227 -14.00 -1.11 -1.98
N THR A 228 -14.92 -2.06 -1.84
CA THR A 228 -14.60 -3.51 -1.76
C THR A 228 -14.91 -4.24 -3.06
N GLU A 229 -15.57 -3.60 -4.01
CA GLU A 229 -15.85 -4.18 -5.32
C GLU A 229 -14.82 -3.77 -6.38
N PRO A 230 -14.53 -4.68 -7.34
CA PRO A 230 -13.76 -4.32 -8.51
C PRO A 230 -14.37 -3.10 -9.22
N GLY A 231 -13.51 -2.23 -9.72
CA GLY A 231 -13.90 -1.07 -10.50
C GLY A 231 -12.97 -0.88 -11.68
N ALA A 232 -13.17 0.23 -12.41
CA ALA A 232 -12.22 0.63 -13.44
C ALA A 232 -10.80 0.65 -12.86
N ALA A 233 -9.88 0.01 -13.57
CA ALA A 233 -8.47 0.06 -13.22
C ALA A 233 -8.03 1.53 -13.17
N PRO A 234 -7.21 1.92 -12.19
CA PRO A 234 -6.71 3.28 -12.10
C PRO A 234 -5.92 3.60 -13.39
N ALA A 235 -6.07 4.83 -13.89
CA ALA A 235 -5.28 5.30 -15.01
C ALA A 235 -3.79 5.15 -14.68
N LYS A 236 -3.01 4.63 -15.63
CA LYS A 236 -1.56 4.43 -15.45
C LYS A 236 -0.85 5.78 -15.36
N THR A 237 0.33 5.80 -14.73
CA THR A 237 1.16 6.99 -14.49
C THR A 237 1.33 7.90 -15.72
N PRO A 238 1.61 7.39 -16.95
CA PRO A 238 1.76 8.27 -18.11
C PRO A 238 0.49 9.06 -18.44
N ALA A 239 -0.70 8.47 -18.24
CA ALA A 239 -1.96 9.15 -18.46
C ALA A 239 -2.22 10.22 -17.39
N LEU A 240 -1.87 9.93 -16.13
CA LEU A 240 -2.03 10.87 -15.01
C LEU A 240 -1.05 12.06 -15.07
N CYS A 241 0.10 11.88 -15.71
CA CYS A 241 1.12 12.91 -15.89
C CYS A 241 1.14 13.55 -17.29
N ALA A 242 0.19 13.19 -18.17
CA ALA A 242 0.13 13.67 -19.56
C ALA A 242 0.05 15.21 -19.69
N TRP A 243 -0.39 15.91 -18.64
CA TRP A 243 -0.41 17.38 -18.60
C TRP A 243 1.00 17.99 -18.69
N LEU A 244 2.05 17.23 -18.32
CA LEU A 244 3.46 17.58 -18.37
C LEU A 244 4.06 17.21 -19.75
N SER A 245 3.48 17.76 -20.82
CA SER A 245 3.92 17.55 -22.21
C SER A 245 4.85 18.69 -22.68
N PRO A 246 5.90 18.42 -23.48
CA PRO A 246 6.81 19.45 -24.01
C PRO A 246 6.11 20.59 -24.76
N GLU A 247 5.17 20.25 -25.65
CA GLU A 247 4.37 21.22 -26.41
C GLU A 247 3.63 22.18 -25.47
N GLY A 248 3.03 21.62 -24.42
CA GLY A 248 2.33 22.36 -23.39
C GLY A 248 3.21 23.24 -22.50
N LEU A 249 4.52 22.95 -22.43
CA LEU A 249 5.52 23.74 -21.71
C LEU A 249 6.22 24.79 -22.59
N GLY A 250 5.90 24.83 -23.89
CA GLY A 250 6.54 25.71 -24.86
C GLY A 250 7.97 25.31 -25.18
N SER A 251 8.34 24.05 -24.98
CA SER A 251 9.64 23.48 -25.38
C SER A 251 9.59 23.00 -26.83
N THR A 252 10.74 23.02 -27.52
CA THR A 252 10.92 22.56 -28.91
C THR A 252 10.56 21.07 -29.08
N PRO A 253 10.26 20.59 -30.31
CA PRO A 253 9.98 19.17 -30.55
C PRO A 253 11.19 18.31 -30.17
N GLY A 254 10.98 17.37 -29.25
CA GLY A 254 11.93 16.37 -28.81
C GLY A 254 11.16 15.24 -28.10
N LYS A 255 11.75 14.05 -28.02
CA LYS A 255 11.15 12.97 -27.23
C LYS A 255 11.27 13.34 -25.75
N TRP A 256 10.22 13.08 -24.98
CA TRP A 256 10.17 13.34 -23.55
C TRP A 256 9.96 12.00 -22.86
N SER A 257 10.88 11.63 -21.97
CA SER A 257 10.69 10.48 -21.11
C SER A 257 10.08 10.95 -19.80
N PHE A 258 9.07 10.23 -19.33
CA PHE A 258 8.61 10.39 -17.96
C PHE A 258 9.57 9.63 -17.06
N ASP A 259 10.01 10.24 -15.95
CA ASP A 259 10.92 9.58 -15.03
C ASP A 259 10.34 8.23 -14.63
N GLY A 260 11.13 7.18 -14.83
CA GLY A 260 10.73 5.79 -14.73
C GLY A 260 10.05 5.50 -13.40
N ASN A 261 8.72 5.44 -13.44
CA ASN A 261 7.89 4.63 -12.58
C ASN A 261 6.51 4.48 -13.24
N ASP A 262 6.51 3.75 -14.35
CA ASP A 262 5.31 3.17 -14.96
C ASP A 262 4.50 2.28 -13.98
N THR A 263 5.02 2.04 -12.76
CA THR A 263 4.39 1.26 -11.70
C THR A 263 4.19 1.99 -10.36
N THR A 264 4.74 3.20 -10.15
CA THR A 264 4.91 3.77 -8.80
C THR A 264 4.48 5.23 -8.69
N TYR A 265 3.37 5.59 -9.35
CA TYR A 265 2.68 6.84 -9.03
C TYR A 265 2.23 6.82 -7.56
N ASN A 266 2.92 7.58 -6.71
CA ASN A 266 2.52 7.71 -5.33
C ASN A 266 1.25 8.56 -5.25
N ARG A 267 0.10 7.90 -5.07
CA ARG A 267 -1.22 8.55 -5.00
C ARG A 267 -1.34 9.56 -3.86
N ARG A 268 -0.54 9.43 -2.80
CA ARG A 268 -0.53 10.37 -1.66
C ARG A 268 0.33 11.60 -1.92
N THR A 269 1.37 11.51 -2.75
CA THR A 269 2.26 12.64 -3.07
C THR A 269 2.14 13.20 -4.49
N GLY A 270 1.33 12.58 -5.35
CA GLY A 270 0.99 13.13 -6.67
C GLY A 270 2.19 13.45 -7.56
N THR A 271 3.28 12.71 -7.42
CA THR A 271 4.55 12.98 -8.09
C THR A 271 4.44 12.69 -9.58
N CYS A 272 4.78 13.69 -10.40
CA CYS A 272 4.97 13.57 -11.84
C CYS A 272 6.29 14.25 -12.21
N GLY A 273 7.12 13.57 -13.00
CA GLY A 273 8.37 14.12 -13.50
C GLY A 273 8.59 13.68 -14.94
N GLY A 274 9.26 14.51 -15.71
CA GLY A 274 9.71 14.13 -17.02
C GLY A 274 10.86 14.99 -17.50
N GLN A 275 11.60 14.44 -18.43
CA GLN A 275 12.85 14.97 -18.93
C GLN A 275 12.96 14.79 -20.44
N TRP A 276 13.79 15.64 -21.02
CA TRP A 276 14.17 15.64 -22.42
C TRP A 276 14.97 14.38 -22.73
N ASP A 277 14.69 13.77 -23.87
CA ASP A 277 15.46 12.66 -24.40
C ASP A 277 16.71 13.20 -25.10
N ASP A 278 17.86 13.03 -24.46
CA ASP A 278 19.16 13.51 -24.94
C ASP A 278 19.58 12.87 -26.28
N THR A 279 18.90 11.80 -26.74
CA THR A 279 19.15 11.22 -28.07
C THR A 279 18.68 12.11 -29.23
N ALA A 280 17.84 13.11 -28.96
CA ALA A 280 17.39 14.10 -29.94
C ALA A 280 18.35 15.30 -30.10
N GLY A 281 19.50 15.28 -29.41
CA GLY A 281 20.47 16.37 -29.35
C GLY A 281 20.29 17.27 -28.12
N SER A 282 21.29 18.11 -27.84
CA SER A 282 21.28 18.95 -26.65
C SER A 282 20.27 20.10 -26.77
N PRO A 283 19.41 20.31 -25.75
CA PRO A 283 18.51 21.46 -25.73
C PRO A 283 19.29 22.78 -25.72
N GLY A 284 18.79 23.79 -26.44
CA GLY A 284 19.44 25.10 -26.47
C GLY A 284 19.48 25.78 -25.10
N HIS A 285 20.41 26.72 -24.90
CA HIS A 285 20.59 27.45 -23.64
C HIS A 285 19.25 27.99 -23.09
N LEU A 286 18.99 27.71 -21.81
CA LEU A 286 17.77 28.03 -21.05
C LEU A 286 16.49 27.34 -21.52
N THR A 287 16.56 26.38 -22.44
CA THR A 287 15.41 25.52 -22.75
C THR A 287 15.11 24.63 -21.57
N VAL A 288 13.83 24.49 -21.21
CA VAL A 288 13.43 23.58 -20.12
C VAL A 288 13.66 22.14 -20.59
N ARG A 289 14.62 21.47 -19.97
CA ARG A 289 15.00 20.09 -20.27
C ARG A 289 14.38 19.08 -19.31
N ALA A 290 13.94 19.49 -18.13
CA ALA A 290 13.12 18.66 -17.26
C ALA A 290 12.13 19.50 -16.48
N ALA A 291 11.03 18.91 -16.06
CA ALA A 291 10.03 19.54 -15.23
C ALA A 291 9.27 18.52 -14.41
N GLY A 292 8.60 18.96 -13.35
CA GLY A 292 7.76 18.07 -12.57
C GLY A 292 6.92 18.77 -11.53
N ALA A 293 6.11 17.96 -10.84
CA ALA A 293 5.27 18.38 -9.74
C ALA A 293 5.24 17.30 -8.65
N GLN A 294 5.12 17.75 -7.41
CA GLN A 294 4.90 16.93 -6.23
C GLN A 294 3.98 17.68 -5.27
N SER A 295 3.09 16.95 -4.63
CA SER A 295 2.18 17.48 -3.62
C SER A 295 2.30 16.69 -2.34
N TRP A 296 1.96 17.32 -1.21
CA TRP A 296 1.87 16.64 0.07
C TRP A 296 0.66 17.21 0.80
N SER A 297 -0.23 16.33 1.25
CA SER A 297 -1.47 16.72 1.92
C SER A 297 -1.58 16.14 3.32
N GLY A 298 -2.38 16.79 4.16
CA GLY A 298 -2.63 16.33 5.52
C GLY A 298 -1.34 16.33 6.35
N VAL A 299 -1.01 15.19 6.96
CA VAL A 299 0.25 15.08 7.75
C VAL A 299 1.50 15.12 6.92
N LEU A 300 1.45 14.62 5.68
CA LEU A 300 2.62 14.65 4.81
C LEU A 300 2.99 16.09 4.46
N ALA A 301 2.01 17.01 4.45
CA ALA A 301 2.24 18.42 4.16
C ALA A 301 3.20 19.06 5.17
N ALA A 302 3.00 18.81 6.48
CA ALA A 302 3.84 19.38 7.53
C ALA A 302 5.27 18.82 7.47
N GLY A 303 5.42 17.49 7.48
CA GLY A 303 6.74 16.87 7.49
C GLY A 303 7.55 17.12 6.21
N ALA A 304 6.89 17.16 5.04
CA ALA A 304 7.59 17.47 3.79
C ALA A 304 8.02 18.93 3.72
N TYR A 305 7.15 19.87 4.11
CA TYR A 305 7.52 21.29 4.11
C TYR A 305 8.69 21.55 5.06
N GLU A 306 8.66 21.00 6.28
CA GLU A 306 9.74 21.10 7.26
C GLU A 306 11.06 20.53 6.72
N GLN A 307 11.03 19.35 6.07
CA GLN A 307 12.22 18.73 5.48
C GLN A 307 12.89 19.61 4.39
N TYR A 308 12.09 20.30 3.58
CA TYR A 308 12.62 21.25 2.60
C TYR A 308 13.06 22.55 3.29
N ALA A 309 12.34 22.99 4.32
CA ALA A 309 12.68 24.19 5.08
C ALA A 309 14.03 24.07 5.80
N ASP A 310 14.34 22.90 6.38
CA ASP A 310 15.62 22.59 7.01
C ASP A 310 16.81 22.69 6.04
N LYS A 311 16.55 22.55 4.73
CA LYS A 311 17.53 22.69 3.66
C LYS A 311 17.51 24.06 2.98
N ALA A 312 16.71 25.01 3.49
CA ALA A 312 16.44 26.30 2.86
C ALA A 312 15.88 26.18 1.42
N LEU A 313 15.11 25.11 1.15
CA LEU A 313 14.49 24.82 -0.16
C LEU A 313 12.99 25.17 -0.21
N VAL A 314 12.52 26.03 0.70
CA VAL A 314 11.17 26.61 0.71
C VAL A 314 11.26 28.13 0.54
N PRO A 315 10.20 28.80 0.03
CA PRO A 315 10.25 30.24 -0.15
C PRO A 315 10.36 30.94 1.20
N ASP A 316 11.31 31.87 1.34
CA ASP A 316 11.36 32.77 2.48
C ASP A 316 10.42 33.96 2.21
N PRO A 317 9.32 34.12 2.98
CA PRO A 317 8.38 35.23 2.81
C PRO A 317 8.99 36.60 3.08
N LYS A 318 10.18 36.67 3.71
CA LYS A 318 10.91 37.92 3.97
C LYS A 318 12.02 38.19 2.96
N ALA A 319 12.39 37.22 2.13
CA ALA A 319 13.42 37.41 1.13
C ALA A 319 12.85 38.23 -0.05
N PRO A 320 13.53 39.30 -0.49
CA PRO A 320 13.11 40.04 -1.67
C PRO A 320 13.16 39.12 -2.90
N SER A 321 12.13 39.20 -3.74
CA SER A 321 12.03 38.46 -5.00
C SER A 321 13.23 38.81 -5.88
N GLY A 322 14.22 37.92 -5.99
CA GLY A 322 15.52 38.26 -6.54
C GLY A 322 15.55 38.58 -8.05
N HIS A 323 14.42 38.49 -8.77
CA HIS A 323 14.34 38.48 -10.24
C HIS A 323 14.98 39.67 -10.96
N ASP A 324 15.26 40.77 -10.25
CA ASP A 324 15.81 42.00 -10.84
C ASP A 324 17.33 42.10 -10.81
N ARG A 325 18.02 41.13 -10.21
CA ARG A 325 19.49 41.07 -10.19
C ARG A 325 20.02 39.88 -11.01
N PRO A 326 21.14 40.05 -11.73
CA PRO A 326 21.88 38.93 -12.29
C PRO A 326 22.22 37.90 -11.21
N LEU A 327 22.25 36.63 -11.59
CA LEU A 327 22.54 35.52 -10.69
C LEU A 327 23.50 34.54 -11.35
N ALA A 328 24.63 34.29 -10.67
CA ALA A 328 25.56 33.24 -11.06
C ALA A 328 25.00 31.87 -10.65
N VAL A 329 25.09 30.91 -11.57
CA VAL A 329 24.71 29.52 -11.41
C VAL A 329 25.94 28.68 -11.68
N GLN A 330 26.39 27.90 -10.71
CA GLN A 330 27.52 26.99 -10.90
C GLN A 330 27.05 25.60 -11.30
N GLN A 331 27.85 24.94 -12.13
CA GLN A 331 27.70 23.52 -12.42
C GLN A 331 27.91 22.74 -11.12
N SER A 332 26.98 21.83 -10.82
CA SER A 332 27.00 21.03 -9.61
C SER A 332 26.70 19.57 -9.95
N GLY A 333 26.91 18.66 -9.01
CA GLY A 333 26.53 17.24 -9.18
C GLY A 333 25.01 17.04 -9.29
N ASP A 334 24.22 18.01 -8.83
CA ASP A 334 22.77 18.04 -8.99
C ASP A 334 22.37 19.02 -10.09
N ASP A 335 21.26 18.71 -10.76
CA ASP A 335 20.71 19.54 -11.83
C ASP A 335 20.07 20.82 -11.27
N PRO A 336 20.51 22.02 -11.68
CA PRO A 336 19.97 23.28 -11.18
C PRO A 336 18.50 23.45 -11.58
N GLN A 337 17.63 23.76 -10.61
CA GLN A 337 16.19 23.88 -10.83
C GLN A 337 15.58 25.12 -10.19
N LEU A 338 14.53 25.65 -10.80
CA LEU A 338 13.67 26.66 -10.20
C LEU A 338 12.39 25.99 -9.72
N ALA A 339 12.13 26.02 -8.42
CA ALA A 339 10.92 25.51 -7.81
C ALA A 339 9.91 26.62 -7.53
N LEU A 340 8.63 26.33 -7.72
CA LEU A 340 7.51 27.19 -7.37
C LEU A 340 6.59 26.44 -6.40
N TRP A 341 6.37 27.04 -5.24
CA TRP A 341 5.55 26.48 -4.17
C TRP A 341 4.19 27.13 -4.12
N ALA A 342 3.17 26.33 -3.85
CA ALA A 342 1.80 26.77 -3.61
C ALA A 342 1.17 26.00 -2.44
N ARG A 343 0.19 26.59 -1.78
CA ARG A 343 -0.61 25.99 -0.72
C ARG A 343 -2.06 25.85 -1.16
N SER A 344 -2.75 24.81 -0.72
CA SER A 344 -4.19 24.63 -0.96
C SER A 344 -4.86 23.85 0.16
N GLU A 345 -6.19 23.76 0.12
CA GLU A 345 -6.98 22.90 0.99
C GLU A 345 -7.58 21.74 0.17
N CYS A 346 -7.19 20.50 0.47
CA CYS A 346 -7.69 19.29 -0.20
C CYS A 346 -8.54 18.44 0.77
N VAL A 347 -9.10 17.31 0.31
CA VAL A 347 -9.90 16.42 1.19
C VAL A 347 -9.09 15.92 2.39
N ALA A 348 -7.80 15.66 2.18
CA ALA A 348 -6.89 15.22 3.24
C ALA A 348 -6.43 16.36 4.18
N GLY A 349 -6.84 17.61 3.92
CA GLY A 349 -6.52 18.80 4.70
C GLY A 349 -5.54 19.75 4.01
N PRO A 350 -4.79 20.56 4.80
CA PRO A 350 -3.79 21.48 4.29
C PRO A 350 -2.77 20.77 3.40
N THR A 351 -2.43 21.40 2.28
CA THR A 351 -1.62 20.79 1.23
C THR A 351 -0.61 21.76 0.67
N TYR A 352 0.61 21.28 0.45
CA TYR A 352 1.64 21.98 -0.32
C TYR A 352 1.81 21.33 -1.69
N HIS A 353 1.97 22.17 -2.71
CA HIS A 353 2.36 21.80 -4.05
C HIS A 353 3.73 22.41 -4.34
N ARG A 354 4.63 21.61 -4.88
CA ARG A 354 5.91 22.05 -5.44
C ARG A 354 5.95 21.64 -6.89
N VAL A 355 6.13 22.60 -7.79
CA VAL A 355 6.51 22.32 -9.18
C VAL A 355 7.93 22.78 -9.41
N TRP A 356 8.63 22.17 -10.36
CA TRP A 356 9.99 22.57 -10.70
C TRP A 356 10.20 22.55 -12.21
N VAL A 357 11.14 23.39 -12.64
CA VAL A 357 11.71 23.38 -14.01
C VAL A 357 13.22 23.35 -13.93
N THR A 358 13.81 22.50 -14.76
CA THR A 358 15.26 22.34 -14.93
C THR A 358 15.62 22.88 -16.31
N PRO A 359 16.24 24.07 -16.39
CA PRO A 359 16.75 24.58 -17.66
C PRO A 359 18.06 23.90 -18.06
N ALA A 360 18.31 23.88 -19.37
CA ALA A 360 19.62 23.57 -19.93
C ALA A 360 20.55 24.78 -19.73
N PHE A 361 21.72 24.57 -19.14
CA PHE A 361 22.76 25.56 -19.07
C PHE A 361 23.89 25.20 -20.03
N ASP A 362 24.48 26.23 -20.61
CA ASP A 362 25.72 26.13 -21.36
C ASP A 362 26.79 26.75 -20.47
N PHE A 363 27.40 25.92 -19.62
CA PHE A 363 28.40 26.35 -18.64
C PHE A 363 29.76 26.68 -19.28
N ASP A 364 29.96 26.28 -20.55
CA ASP A 364 31.17 26.56 -21.31
C ASP A 364 31.16 27.99 -21.89
N ARG A 365 29.98 28.63 -21.95
CA ARG A 365 29.81 30.05 -22.34
C ARG A 365 29.77 31.02 -21.16
N GLY A 366 30.15 30.53 -19.98
CA GLY A 366 30.20 31.30 -18.74
C GLY A 366 31.22 32.44 -18.72
N PRO A 367 31.10 33.37 -17.77
CA PRO A 367 32.20 34.28 -17.43
C PRO A 367 33.41 33.53 -16.84
N ALA A 368 33.21 32.31 -16.34
CA ALA A 368 34.22 31.38 -15.87
C ALA A 368 33.79 29.94 -16.20
N ASP A 369 34.76 29.03 -16.36
CA ASP A 369 34.49 27.61 -16.60
C ASP A 369 33.58 27.03 -15.52
N GLY A 370 32.49 26.39 -15.93
CA GLY A 370 31.52 25.81 -15.00
C GLY A 370 30.53 26.81 -14.39
N GLU A 371 30.46 28.05 -14.88
CA GLU A 371 29.53 29.09 -14.41
C GLU A 371 28.60 29.55 -15.53
N ALA A 372 27.34 29.87 -15.21
CA ALA A 372 26.41 30.52 -16.11
C ALA A 372 25.75 31.71 -15.39
N VAL A 373 25.49 32.81 -16.12
CA VAL A 373 24.85 33.99 -15.53
C VAL A 373 23.42 34.12 -16.06
N LEU A 374 22.46 34.10 -15.13
CA LEU A 374 21.07 34.40 -15.42
C LEU A 374 20.81 35.90 -15.29
N GLY A 375 20.53 36.56 -16.40
CA GLY A 375 20.09 37.95 -16.40
C GLY A 375 18.65 38.10 -15.88
N PRO A 376 18.21 39.32 -15.50
CA PRO A 376 16.83 39.56 -15.04
C PRO A 376 15.75 39.09 -16.04
N LYS A 377 16.02 39.19 -17.35
CA LYS A 377 15.10 38.71 -18.39
C LYS A 377 14.98 37.18 -18.39
N ASP A 378 16.08 36.47 -18.20
CA ASP A 378 16.14 35.00 -18.18
C ASP A 378 15.46 34.46 -16.93
N ARG A 379 15.72 35.08 -15.77
CA ARG A 379 15.03 34.76 -14.51
C ARG A 379 13.52 34.89 -14.65
N ARG A 380 13.03 36.02 -15.19
CA ARG A 380 11.60 36.21 -15.45
C ARG A 380 11.05 35.18 -16.45
N ARG A 381 11.85 34.72 -17.42
CA ARG A 381 11.45 33.65 -18.35
C ARG A 381 11.29 32.31 -17.62
N LEU A 382 12.24 31.93 -16.76
CA LEU A 382 12.15 30.71 -15.96
C LEU A 382 10.96 30.75 -14.98
N SER A 383 10.73 31.87 -14.29
CA SER A 383 9.56 32.08 -13.43
C SER A 383 8.24 31.87 -14.19
N ARG A 384 8.14 32.39 -15.43
CA ARG A 384 6.97 32.13 -16.29
C ARG A 384 6.82 30.65 -16.64
N HIS A 385 7.91 29.93 -16.93
CA HIS A 385 7.83 28.49 -17.19
C HIS A 385 7.37 27.72 -15.95
N ALA A 386 7.93 27.99 -14.77
CA ALA A 386 7.49 27.37 -13.52
C ALA A 386 6.00 27.66 -13.24
N ARG A 387 5.55 28.90 -13.50
CA ARG A 387 4.15 29.28 -13.38
C ARG A 387 3.25 28.51 -14.35
N THR A 388 3.65 28.37 -15.61
CA THR A 388 2.94 27.56 -16.61
C THR A 388 2.83 26.10 -16.17
N VAL A 389 3.89 25.51 -15.61
CA VAL A 389 3.85 24.14 -15.07
C VAL A 389 2.81 24.05 -13.95
N LEU A 390 2.81 24.99 -13.00
CA LEU A 390 1.83 25.01 -11.91
C LEU A 390 0.40 25.15 -12.42
N ASP A 391 0.13 26.10 -13.31
CA ASP A 391 -1.22 26.33 -13.84
C ASP A 391 -1.75 25.11 -14.59
N ARG A 392 -0.89 24.42 -15.36
CA ARG A 392 -1.24 23.15 -16.02
C ARG A 392 -1.49 22.03 -15.01
N TYR A 393 -0.63 21.89 -14.01
CA TYR A 393 -0.78 20.88 -12.96
C TYR A 393 -2.09 21.02 -12.20
N LEU A 394 -2.44 22.25 -11.80
CA LEU A 394 -3.68 22.53 -11.07
C LEU A 394 -4.93 22.39 -11.95
N SER A 395 -4.81 22.61 -13.26
CA SER A 395 -5.92 22.55 -14.21
C SER A 395 -6.13 21.18 -14.85
N ALA A 396 -5.16 20.27 -14.73
CA ALA A 396 -5.21 18.93 -15.33
C ALA A 396 -6.42 18.14 -14.78
N PRO A 397 -7.38 17.71 -15.65
CA PRO A 397 -8.59 17.01 -15.21
C PRO A 397 -8.30 15.74 -14.39
N ASP A 398 -7.32 14.96 -14.84
CA ASP A 398 -6.88 13.73 -14.17
C ASP A 398 -5.68 13.96 -13.22
N GLY A 399 -5.24 15.23 -13.12
CA GLY A 399 -4.13 15.65 -12.27
C GLY A 399 -4.43 15.43 -10.80
N TRP A 400 -3.38 15.20 -10.01
CA TRP A 400 -3.51 14.96 -8.58
C TRP A 400 -4.36 16.02 -7.84
N PRO A 401 -4.24 17.34 -8.11
CA PRO A 401 -5.01 18.35 -7.40
C PRO A 401 -6.53 18.22 -7.59
N LYS A 402 -6.99 17.94 -8.82
CA LYS A 402 -8.41 17.65 -9.10
C LYS A 402 -8.84 16.34 -8.46
N ARG A 403 -7.96 15.32 -8.59
CA ARG A 403 -7.93 14.03 -7.87
C ARG A 403 -8.39 14.15 -6.42
N SER A 404 -7.67 15.01 -5.71
CA SER A 404 -7.75 15.21 -4.27
C SER A 404 -8.71 16.32 -3.86
N HIS A 405 -9.54 16.81 -4.79
CA HIS A 405 -10.48 17.92 -4.63
C HIS A 405 -9.88 19.16 -3.92
N CYS A 406 -8.67 19.52 -4.33
CA CYS A 406 -7.98 20.70 -3.83
C CYS A 406 -8.66 21.99 -4.28
N ARG A 407 -8.74 22.97 -3.37
CA ARG A 407 -9.34 24.29 -3.60
C ARG A 407 -8.53 25.39 -2.93
N GLY A 408 -8.77 26.63 -3.36
CA GLY A 408 -8.17 27.82 -2.74
C GLY A 408 -6.65 27.87 -2.86
N THR A 409 -6.10 27.49 -4.02
CA THR A 409 -4.65 27.45 -4.20
C THR A 409 -4.04 28.85 -4.22
N GLU A 410 -3.03 29.08 -3.38
CA GLU A 410 -2.27 30.32 -3.28
C GLU A 410 -0.78 30.05 -3.51
N ILE A 411 -0.11 30.92 -4.26
CA ILE A 411 1.34 30.84 -4.46
C ILE A 411 2.04 31.24 -3.16
N VAL A 412 2.94 30.40 -2.68
CA VAL A 412 3.80 30.70 -1.52
C VAL A 412 5.04 31.45 -1.97
N GLY A 413 5.65 31.05 -3.10
CA GLY A 413 6.79 31.73 -3.69
C GLY A 413 7.70 30.82 -4.50
N GLU A 414 8.76 31.42 -5.04
CA GLU A 414 9.78 30.73 -5.84
C GLU A 414 11.04 30.47 -5.02
N VAL A 415 11.70 29.34 -5.29
CA VAL A 415 12.99 28.98 -4.71
C VAL A 415 13.93 28.56 -5.84
N ALA A 416 15.07 29.23 -5.88
CA ALA A 416 16.19 28.87 -6.73
C ALA A 416 16.98 27.74 -6.05
N GLU A 417 16.92 26.53 -6.62
CA GLU A 417 17.66 25.36 -6.11
C GLU A 417 18.91 25.15 -6.98
N TRP A 418 19.78 26.14 -6.93
CA TRP A 418 21.11 26.09 -7.52
C TRP A 418 22.08 26.75 -6.55
N ARG A 419 23.35 26.29 -6.54
CA ARG A 419 24.36 26.93 -5.70
C ARG A 419 24.69 28.30 -6.27
N GLY A 420 24.12 29.33 -5.65
CA GLY A 420 24.76 30.65 -5.62
C GLY A 420 25.79 30.63 -4.51
N ARG A 421 26.99 31.19 -4.74
CA ARG A 421 27.84 31.59 -3.60
C ARG A 421 27.04 32.57 -2.76
N ASP A 422 26.91 32.28 -1.46
CA ASP A 422 26.93 33.34 -0.45
C ASP A 422 28.33 33.97 -0.43
#